data_AF-A0A292QUE6-F1
#
_entry.id   AF-A0A292QUE6-F1
#
_cell.length_a   1.000
_cell.length_b   1.000
_cell.length_c   1.000
_cell.angle_alpha   90.00
_cell.angle_beta   90.00
_cell.angle_gamma   90.00
#
_symmetry.space_group_name_H-M   'P 1'
#
loop_
_entity.id
_entity.type
_entity.pdbx_description
1 polymer ?
#
loop_
_entity_poly.entity_id
_entity_poly.type
_entity_poly.pdbx_seq_one_letter_code
_entity_poly.pdbx_strand_id
1 'polypeptide(L)'
;MTKEEKRYPIQFDSKGYNEKPKGKEIGGIKIRTQSSEPKLLTLREIANLIQTGHSFSPGILEGGCSAIHWTQQQLFPVDVDNEDVNSPILTIEKALDICKECRISPVIYYKSFSHTEEKPKFRLIFAMRKPVEMEERREFLADTFPTLFPQSDTSCVNADRIYFGTNKEVNIYDN
;
A
#
# COMPACT_ATOMS: atom_id res chain seq x y z
N MET A 1 21.67 -23.95 -2.98
CA MET A 1 21.48 -22.53 -3.35
C MET A 1 20.21 -22.04 -2.68
N THR A 2 20.32 -21.28 -1.60
CA THR A 2 19.20 -20.49 -1.07
C THR A 2 18.81 -19.48 -2.15
N LYS A 3 17.56 -19.52 -2.65
CA LYS A 3 17.03 -18.45 -3.50
C LYS A 3 17.18 -17.15 -2.70
N GLU A 4 17.87 -16.15 -3.25
CA GLU A 4 17.84 -14.81 -2.67
C GLU A 4 16.39 -14.34 -2.60
N GLU A 5 15.96 -13.93 -1.42
CA GLU A 5 14.61 -13.40 -1.21
C GLU A 5 14.52 -12.02 -1.88
N LYS A 6 13.53 -11.83 -2.74
CA LYS A 6 13.34 -10.57 -3.47
C LYS A 6 13.08 -9.43 -2.48
N ARG A 7 13.78 -8.31 -2.69
CA ARG A 7 13.63 -7.09 -1.91
C ARG A 7 13.00 -5.98 -2.74
N TYR A 8 12.31 -5.07 -2.07
CA TYR A 8 11.55 -3.97 -2.65
C TYR A 8 12.00 -2.64 -2.03
N PRO A 9 12.23 -1.60 -2.85
CA PRO A 9 12.47 -0.26 -2.34
C PRO A 9 11.17 0.28 -1.73
N ILE A 10 11.25 0.78 -0.50
CA ILE A 10 10.12 1.38 0.22
C ILE A 10 10.62 2.30 1.34
N GLN A 11 9.87 3.36 1.63
CA GLN A 11 10.11 4.24 2.77
C GLN A 11 9.08 3.98 3.87
N PHE A 12 9.54 3.93 5.12
CA PHE A 12 8.70 3.67 6.28
C PHE A 12 8.83 4.77 7.32
N ASP A 13 7.70 5.06 7.94
CA ASP A 13 7.64 5.79 9.19
C ASP A 13 8.54 5.11 10.24
N SER A 14 9.29 5.90 11.01
CA SER A 14 10.06 5.40 12.16
C SER A 14 9.20 5.12 13.41
N LYS A 15 7.92 5.49 13.39
CA LYS A 15 6.97 5.27 14.48
C LYS A 15 5.77 4.44 14.01
N GLY A 16 5.50 3.35 14.73
CA GLY A 16 4.30 2.54 14.59
C GLY A 16 3.14 3.05 15.46
N TYR A 17 1.92 2.72 15.07
CA TYR A 17 0.69 3.11 15.77
C TYR A 17 -0.21 1.90 16.01
N ASN A 18 -0.82 1.82 17.19
CA ASN A 18 -1.79 0.77 17.50
C ASN A 18 -3.25 1.15 17.15
N GLU A 19 -3.46 2.36 16.65
CA GLU A 19 -4.75 2.89 16.21
C GLU A 19 -4.58 3.89 15.07
N LYS A 20 -5.68 4.22 14.38
CA LYS A 20 -5.62 5.17 13.25
C LYS A 20 -5.18 6.56 13.74
N PRO A 21 -4.09 7.12 13.21
CA PRO A 21 -3.66 8.48 13.52
C PRO A 21 -4.72 9.53 13.15
N LYS A 22 -4.77 10.64 13.88
CA LYS A 22 -5.78 11.71 13.69
C LYS A 22 -5.14 13.11 13.70
N GLY A 23 -5.78 14.04 13.00
CA GLY A 23 -5.44 15.46 13.05
C GLY A 23 -3.98 15.76 12.69
N LYS A 24 -3.32 16.60 13.51
CA LYS A 24 -1.93 17.05 13.28
C LYS A 24 -0.91 15.91 13.17
N GLU A 25 -1.18 14.77 13.78
CA GLU A 25 -0.26 13.61 13.73
C GLU A 25 -0.07 13.10 12.29
N ILE A 26 -1.10 13.19 11.45
CA ILE A 26 -1.05 12.76 10.05
C ILE A 26 0.01 13.55 9.26
N GLY A 27 0.08 14.86 9.48
CA GLY A 27 1.10 15.70 8.84
C GLY A 27 2.52 15.32 9.28
N GLY A 28 2.70 15.03 10.57
CA GLY A 28 3.98 14.56 11.11
C GLY A 28 4.40 13.19 10.57
N ILE A 29 3.45 12.27 10.39
CA ILE A 29 3.68 10.95 9.78
C ILE A 29 4.16 11.10 8.34
N LYS A 30 3.50 11.96 7.54
CA LYS A 30 3.87 12.17 6.14
C LYS A 30 5.34 12.57 6.02
N ILE A 31 5.73 13.63 6.74
CA ILE A 31 7.12 14.13 6.73
C ILE A 31 8.09 13.06 7.20
N ARG A 32 7.81 12.39 8.33
CA ARG A 32 8.73 11.40 8.90
C ARG A 32 8.91 10.16 8.01
N THR A 33 7.85 9.75 7.32
CA THR A 33 7.88 8.63 6.37
C THR A 33 8.68 9.01 5.12
N GLN A 34 8.39 10.17 4.52
CA GLN A 34 8.95 10.56 3.23
C GLN A 34 10.35 11.15 3.31
N SER A 35 10.75 11.67 4.46
CA SER A 35 12.14 12.05 4.76
C SER A 35 12.96 10.88 5.31
N SER A 36 12.40 9.66 5.40
CA SER A 36 13.16 8.50 5.84
C SER A 36 14.06 7.99 4.72
N GLU A 37 15.19 7.39 5.09
CA GLU A 37 16.06 6.73 4.10
C GLU A 37 15.30 5.58 3.41
N PRO A 38 15.31 5.50 2.07
CA PRO A 38 14.77 4.36 1.33
C PRO A 38 15.42 3.05 1.78
N LYS A 39 14.60 2.02 2.02
CA LYS A 39 15.08 0.69 2.43
C LYS A 39 14.78 -0.35 1.37
N LEU A 40 15.66 -1.35 1.25
CA LEU A 40 15.43 -2.57 0.46
C LEU A 40 15.00 -3.71 1.38
N LEU A 41 13.69 -3.96 1.43
CA LEU A 41 13.07 -4.89 2.37
C LEU A 41 12.42 -6.08 1.66
N THR A 42 12.47 -7.24 2.31
CA THR A 42 11.70 -8.44 1.94
C THR A 42 10.21 -8.22 2.21
N LEU A 43 9.34 -9.03 1.60
CA LEU A 43 7.89 -8.98 1.89
C LEU A 43 7.60 -9.23 3.37
N ARG A 44 8.39 -10.10 4.02
CA ARG A 44 8.26 -10.38 5.46
C ARG A 44 8.57 -9.18 6.32
N GLU A 45 9.65 -8.46 6.02
CA GLU A 45 10.01 -7.23 6.75
C GLU A 45 8.94 -6.14 6.53
N ILE A 46 8.46 -5.99 5.30
CA ILE A 46 7.39 -5.04 4.95
C ILE A 46 6.10 -5.38 5.71
N ALA A 47 5.67 -6.64 5.68
CA ALA A 47 4.46 -7.10 6.36
C ALA A 47 4.56 -6.85 7.87
N ASN A 48 5.70 -7.15 8.49
CA ASN A 48 5.91 -6.92 9.92
C ASN A 48 5.84 -5.42 10.29
N LEU A 49 6.43 -4.53 9.48
CA LEU A 49 6.35 -3.09 9.71
C LEU A 49 4.92 -2.57 9.58
N ILE A 50 4.19 -3.01 8.55
CA ILE A 50 2.77 -2.67 8.36
C ILE A 50 1.94 -3.16 9.54
N GLN A 51 2.15 -4.40 10.00
CA GLN A 51 1.40 -5.03 11.10
C GLN A 51 1.65 -4.37 12.46
N THR A 52 2.82 -3.76 12.62
CA THR A 52 3.19 -2.98 13.81
C THR A 52 2.84 -1.49 13.65
N GLY A 53 1.97 -1.17 12.69
CA GLY A 53 1.37 0.14 12.53
C GLY A 53 2.26 1.20 11.90
N HIS A 54 3.40 0.83 11.30
CA HIS A 54 4.26 1.79 10.62
C HIS A 54 3.63 2.19 9.29
N SER A 55 3.48 3.50 9.09
CA SER A 55 3.04 4.03 7.80
C SER A 55 4.16 3.91 6.77
N PHE A 56 3.83 3.90 5.49
CA PHE A 56 4.82 3.76 4.43
C PHE A 56 4.49 4.62 3.21
N SER A 57 5.52 4.96 2.45
CA SER A 57 5.39 5.54 1.13
C SER A 57 5.90 4.52 0.10
N PRO A 58 5.05 4.05 -0.83
CA PRO A 58 5.46 3.09 -1.85
C PRO A 58 6.31 3.75 -2.94
N GLY A 59 6.09 5.04 -3.20
CA GLY A 59 6.97 5.88 -4.00
C GLY A 59 8.18 6.31 -3.19
N ILE A 60 9.35 6.19 -3.79
CA ILE A 60 10.61 6.65 -3.21
C ILE A 60 10.77 8.13 -3.50
N LEU A 61 10.78 8.95 -2.44
CA LEU A 61 11.00 10.38 -2.53
C LEU A 61 12.41 10.72 -2.07
N GLU A 62 13.17 11.44 -2.90
CA GLU A 62 14.52 11.90 -2.58
C GLU A 62 14.62 13.44 -2.67
N GLY A 63 15.19 14.05 -1.63
CA GLY A 63 15.36 15.51 -1.56
C GLY A 63 14.11 16.31 -1.18
N GLY A 64 13.01 15.66 -0.80
CA GLY A 64 11.80 16.31 -0.29
C GLY A 64 10.60 15.36 -0.09
N CYS A 65 9.42 15.91 0.23
CA CYS A 65 8.23 15.13 0.64
C CYS A 65 7.01 15.34 -0.28
N SER A 66 7.22 15.77 -1.51
CA SER A 66 6.17 15.99 -2.50
C SER A 66 6.43 15.19 -3.76
N ALA A 67 5.42 15.06 -4.62
CA ALA A 67 5.46 14.20 -5.80
C ALA A 67 6.62 14.55 -6.77
N ILE A 68 7.06 15.82 -6.81
CA ILE A 68 8.20 16.23 -7.66
C ILE A 68 9.53 15.57 -7.26
N HIS A 69 9.61 15.05 -6.04
CA HIS A 69 10.78 14.35 -5.50
C HIS A 69 10.72 12.85 -5.72
N TRP A 70 9.67 12.37 -6.39
CA TRP A 70 9.54 10.95 -6.70
C TRP A 70 10.60 10.50 -7.68
N THR A 71 11.18 9.33 -7.41
CA THR A 71 12.24 8.73 -8.22
C THR A 71 11.83 7.38 -8.80
N GLN A 72 11.20 6.54 -7.99
CA GLN A 72 10.78 5.20 -8.39
C GLN A 72 9.69 4.63 -7.48
N GLN A 73 8.98 3.62 -7.98
CA GLN A 73 8.00 2.85 -7.20
C GLN A 73 7.95 1.41 -7.70
N GLN A 74 7.94 0.44 -6.79
CA GLN A 74 7.78 -0.97 -7.16
C GLN A 74 6.52 -1.62 -6.60
N LEU A 75 5.97 -1.06 -5.52
CA LEU A 75 4.77 -1.54 -4.86
C LEU A 75 3.60 -0.61 -5.18
N PHE A 76 2.43 -1.15 -5.47
CA PHE A 76 1.22 -0.41 -5.84
C PHE A 76 0.09 -0.84 -4.93
N PRO A 77 -0.16 -0.11 -3.83
CA PRO A 77 -1.27 -0.39 -2.94
C PRO A 77 -2.60 0.12 -3.51
N VAL A 78 -3.63 -0.72 -3.41
CA VAL A 78 -5.03 -0.38 -3.64
C VAL A 78 -5.72 -0.27 -2.28
N ASP A 79 -6.42 0.84 -2.03
CA ASP A 79 -7.16 1.08 -0.78
C ASP A 79 -8.66 0.83 -0.99
N VAL A 80 -9.14 -0.33 -0.54
CA VAL A 80 -10.57 -0.68 -0.60
C VAL A 80 -11.23 -0.19 0.68
N ASP A 81 -12.13 0.79 0.54
CA ASP A 81 -12.80 1.44 1.66
C ASP A 81 -14.30 1.10 1.79
N ASN A 82 -14.89 0.52 0.74
CA ASN A 82 -16.31 0.23 0.65
C ASN A 82 -17.19 1.44 1.06
N GLU A 83 -16.78 2.67 0.69
CA GLU A 83 -17.51 3.88 1.08
C GLU A 83 -18.81 4.11 0.31
N ASP A 84 -18.89 3.68 -0.96
CA ASP A 84 -20.10 3.80 -1.75
C ASP A 84 -21.20 2.85 -1.25
N VAL A 85 -22.20 3.42 -0.59
CA VAL A 85 -23.36 2.72 -0.02
C VAL A 85 -24.26 2.07 -1.07
N ASN A 86 -24.15 2.46 -2.34
CA ASN A 86 -24.92 1.87 -3.44
C ASN A 86 -24.18 0.70 -4.11
N SER A 87 -22.89 0.53 -3.80
CA SER A 87 -22.07 -0.56 -4.31
C SER A 87 -22.13 -1.78 -3.40
N PRO A 88 -22.05 -3.01 -3.96
CA PRO A 88 -21.97 -4.21 -3.14
C PRO A 88 -20.68 -4.19 -2.32
N ILE A 89 -20.75 -4.66 -1.08
CA ILE A 89 -19.58 -4.81 -0.22
C ILE A 89 -18.62 -5.83 -0.82
N LEU A 90 -17.38 -5.39 -1.04
CA LEU A 90 -16.26 -6.22 -1.43
C LEU A 90 -15.54 -6.73 -0.17
N THR A 91 -15.33 -8.05 -0.08
CA THR A 91 -14.50 -8.67 0.96
C THR A 91 -13.11 -9.00 0.41
N ILE A 92 -12.16 -9.32 1.29
CA ILE A 92 -10.81 -9.72 0.88
C ILE A 92 -10.87 -10.96 -0.01
N GLU A 93 -11.66 -11.97 0.36
CA GLU A 93 -11.78 -13.24 -0.36
C GLU A 93 -12.26 -13.01 -1.80
N LYS A 94 -13.33 -12.22 -1.97
CA LYS A 94 -13.84 -11.84 -3.28
C LYS A 94 -12.83 -11.04 -4.09
N ALA A 95 -12.09 -10.13 -3.45
CA ALA A 95 -11.06 -9.36 -4.13
C ALA A 95 -9.90 -10.25 -4.61
N LEU A 96 -9.53 -11.27 -3.83
CA LEU A 96 -8.55 -12.27 -4.24
C LEU A 96 -9.08 -13.16 -5.38
N ASP A 97 -10.37 -13.48 -5.41
CA ASP A 97 -10.97 -14.20 -6.53
C ASP A 97 -10.98 -13.37 -7.82
N ILE A 98 -11.30 -12.08 -7.75
CA ILE A 98 -11.13 -11.14 -8.89
C ILE A 98 -9.68 -11.14 -9.36
N CYS A 99 -8.70 -11.11 -8.44
CA CYS A 99 -7.28 -11.18 -8.83
C CYS A 99 -6.97 -12.46 -9.61
N LYS A 100 -7.45 -13.63 -9.15
CA LYS A 100 -7.26 -14.92 -9.83
C LYS A 100 -7.86 -14.90 -11.24
N GLU A 101 -9.09 -14.40 -11.39
CA GLU A 101 -9.77 -14.29 -12.68
C GLU A 101 -8.98 -13.39 -13.66
N CYS A 102 -8.46 -12.28 -13.17
CA CYS A 102 -7.62 -11.35 -13.94
C CYS A 102 -6.17 -11.84 -14.15
N ARG A 103 -5.79 -12.99 -13.58
CA ARG A 103 -4.41 -13.53 -13.59
C ARG A 103 -3.37 -12.54 -13.06
N ILE A 104 -3.77 -11.74 -12.08
CA ILE A 104 -2.88 -10.89 -11.30
C ILE A 104 -2.87 -11.39 -9.87
N SER A 105 -1.88 -10.98 -9.09
CA SER A 105 -1.83 -11.38 -7.69
C SER A 105 -1.21 -10.26 -6.85
N PRO A 106 -1.84 -9.91 -5.72
CA PRO A 106 -1.18 -9.08 -4.74
C PRO A 106 0.01 -9.87 -4.15
N VAL A 107 0.95 -9.16 -3.55
CA VAL A 107 2.01 -9.74 -2.72
C VAL A 107 1.70 -9.67 -1.25
N ILE A 108 0.91 -8.67 -0.83
CA ILE A 108 0.49 -8.45 0.56
C ILE A 108 -0.97 -8.00 0.55
N TYR A 109 -1.74 -8.43 1.55
CA TYR A 109 -3.05 -7.87 1.83
C TYR A 109 -3.31 -7.77 3.33
N TYR A 110 -4.06 -6.75 3.74
CA TYR A 110 -4.35 -6.53 5.16
C TYR A 110 -5.57 -5.65 5.41
N LYS A 111 -6.23 -5.89 6.54
CA LYS A 111 -7.34 -5.05 7.03
C LYS A 111 -6.79 -3.72 7.55
N SER A 112 -7.40 -2.60 7.17
CA SER A 112 -6.98 -1.27 7.64
C SER A 112 -7.33 -1.04 9.12
N PHE A 113 -6.82 0.03 9.73
CA PHE A 113 -7.21 0.39 11.10
C PHE A 113 -8.74 0.55 11.27
N SER A 114 -9.42 1.11 10.26
CA SER A 114 -10.86 1.40 10.30
C SER A 114 -11.75 0.24 9.80
N HIS A 115 -11.18 -0.95 9.60
CA HIS A 115 -11.94 -2.13 9.22
C HIS A 115 -12.94 -2.53 10.33
N THR A 116 -14.17 -2.84 9.93
CA THR A 116 -15.15 -3.61 10.73
C THR A 116 -15.73 -4.73 9.85
N GLU A 117 -16.43 -5.69 10.47
CA GLU A 117 -17.06 -6.79 9.72
C GLU A 117 -18.26 -6.28 8.88
N GLU A 118 -18.96 -5.25 9.33
CA GLU A 118 -20.07 -4.61 8.60
C GLU A 118 -19.58 -3.75 7.43
N LYS A 119 -18.41 -3.10 7.60
CA LYS A 119 -17.76 -2.29 6.57
C LYS A 119 -16.29 -2.70 6.43
N PRO A 120 -16.02 -3.78 5.67
CA PRO A 120 -14.66 -4.23 5.43
C PRO A 120 -13.84 -3.14 4.77
N LYS A 121 -12.72 -2.77 5.39
CA LYS A 121 -11.72 -1.88 4.79
C LYS A 121 -10.38 -2.57 4.76
N PHE A 122 -9.72 -2.61 3.61
CA PHE A 122 -8.50 -3.38 3.46
C PHE A 122 -7.66 -2.85 2.31
N ARG A 123 -6.42 -3.29 2.26
CA ARG A 123 -5.48 -2.94 1.20
C ARG A 123 -4.93 -4.18 0.56
N LEU A 124 -4.76 -4.11 -0.75
CA LEU A 124 -4.05 -5.07 -1.58
C LEU A 124 -2.79 -4.37 -2.10
N ILE A 125 -1.62 -4.98 -1.96
CA ILE A 125 -0.37 -4.42 -2.50
C ILE A 125 0.07 -5.29 -3.67
N PHE A 126 0.19 -4.70 -4.85
CA PHE A 126 0.73 -5.35 -6.03
C PHE A 126 2.20 -5.00 -6.22
N ALA A 127 2.99 -5.90 -6.80
CA ALA A 127 4.42 -5.68 -6.96
C ALA A 127 4.87 -5.84 -8.42
N MET A 128 5.58 -4.84 -8.92
CA MET A 128 6.16 -4.89 -10.26
C MET A 128 7.42 -5.75 -10.28
N ARG A 129 7.70 -6.34 -11.45
CA ARG A 129 8.89 -7.18 -11.63
C ARG A 129 10.18 -6.38 -11.36
N LYS A 130 10.23 -5.14 -11.84
CA LYS A 130 11.31 -4.17 -11.63
C LYS A 130 10.72 -2.84 -11.10
N PRO A 131 11.52 -1.97 -10.48
CA PRO A 131 11.08 -0.62 -10.17
C PRO A 131 10.56 0.13 -11.41
N VAL A 132 9.52 0.92 -11.22
CA VAL A 132 8.97 1.84 -12.21
C VAL A 132 9.60 3.20 -11.95
N GLU A 133 10.28 3.75 -12.95
CA GLU A 133 11.05 5.00 -12.87
C GLU A 133 10.48 6.10 -13.79
N MET A 134 9.43 5.79 -14.56
CA MET A 134 8.74 6.75 -15.42
C MET A 134 7.39 7.12 -14.83
N GLU A 135 7.17 8.41 -14.66
CA GLU A 135 6.04 8.96 -13.92
C GLU A 135 4.71 8.60 -14.60
N GLU A 136 4.65 8.62 -15.93
CA GLU A 136 3.46 8.25 -16.71
C GLU A 136 3.09 6.77 -16.54
N ARG A 137 4.11 5.89 -16.40
CA ARG A 137 3.86 4.47 -16.13
C ARG A 137 3.37 4.25 -14.70
N ARG A 138 3.88 5.01 -13.74
CA ARG A 138 3.44 4.96 -12.34
C ARG A 138 1.99 5.42 -12.23
N GLU A 139 1.64 6.52 -12.89
CA GLU A 139 0.26 7.02 -13.04
C GLU A 139 -0.67 5.96 -13.62
N PHE A 140 -0.31 5.41 -14.79
CA PHE A 140 -1.12 4.37 -15.44
C PHE A 140 -1.39 3.18 -14.51
N LEU A 141 -0.38 2.70 -13.77
CA LEU A 141 -0.54 1.58 -12.84
C LEU A 141 -1.37 1.96 -11.61
N ALA A 142 -1.10 3.13 -11.01
CA ALA A 142 -1.83 3.63 -9.85
C ALA A 142 -3.32 3.89 -10.16
N ASP A 143 -3.64 4.26 -11.39
CA ASP A 143 -5.02 4.44 -11.87
C ASP A 143 -5.67 3.10 -12.22
N THR A 144 -4.92 2.19 -12.88
CA THR A 144 -5.49 0.94 -13.40
C THR A 144 -5.82 -0.06 -12.29
N PHE A 145 -4.93 -0.27 -11.31
CA PHE A 145 -5.17 -1.28 -10.28
C PHE A 145 -6.49 -1.08 -9.50
N PRO A 146 -6.81 0.13 -9.02
CA PRO A 146 -8.08 0.39 -8.34
C PRO A 146 -9.32 0.12 -9.21
N THR A 147 -9.25 0.27 -10.54
CA THR A 147 -10.42 0.03 -11.42
C THR A 147 -10.93 -1.41 -11.39
N LEU A 148 -10.11 -2.36 -10.96
CA LEU A 148 -10.51 -3.76 -10.77
C LEU A 148 -11.45 -3.95 -9.58
N PHE A 149 -11.49 -2.96 -8.68
CA PHE A 149 -12.24 -3.00 -7.44
C PHE A 149 -13.02 -1.69 -7.31
N PRO A 150 -14.24 -1.61 -7.86
CA PRO A 150 -15.07 -0.39 -7.83
C PRO A 150 -15.27 0.23 -6.44
N GLN A 151 -15.06 -0.55 -5.38
CA GLN A 151 -15.12 -0.15 -3.97
C GLN A 151 -13.83 0.50 -3.43
N SER A 152 -12.88 0.84 -4.31
CA SER A 152 -11.62 1.47 -3.94
C SER A 152 -11.71 2.99 -3.93
N ASP A 153 -10.92 3.60 -3.06
CA ASP A 153 -10.67 5.04 -3.06
C ASP A 153 -9.79 5.41 -4.26
N THR A 154 -10.41 5.99 -5.30
CA THR A 154 -9.74 6.44 -6.52
C THR A 154 -8.96 7.75 -6.34
N SER A 155 -9.00 8.38 -5.16
CA SER A 155 -8.20 9.58 -4.87
C SER A 155 -6.72 9.27 -4.55
N CYS A 156 -6.31 8.00 -4.61
CA CYS A 156 -4.99 7.51 -4.20
C CYS A 156 -3.91 7.51 -5.32
N VAL A 157 -3.86 8.53 -6.18
CA VAL A 157 -3.02 8.49 -7.41
C VAL A 157 -1.68 9.22 -7.30
N ASN A 158 -1.54 10.13 -6.34
CA ASN A 158 -0.34 10.98 -6.21
C ASN A 158 0.91 10.16 -5.84
N ALA A 159 2.03 10.47 -6.47
CA ALA A 159 3.31 9.78 -6.24
C ALA A 159 3.85 9.93 -4.80
N ASP A 160 3.39 10.94 -4.06
CA ASP A 160 3.70 11.17 -2.64
C ASP A 160 2.61 10.67 -1.68
N ARG A 161 1.77 9.72 -2.12
CA ARG A 161 0.78 9.09 -1.25
C ARG A 161 1.50 8.28 -0.16
N ILE A 162 1.00 8.41 1.06
CA ILE A 162 1.34 7.53 2.18
C ILE A 162 0.18 6.59 2.47
N TYR A 163 0.49 5.40 2.95
CA TYR A 163 -0.48 4.42 3.40
C TYR A 163 -0.20 4.10 4.87
N PHE A 164 -1.27 4.04 5.65
CA PHE A 164 -1.15 3.65 7.05
C PHE A 164 -0.88 2.15 7.16
N GLY A 165 -0.08 1.79 8.16
CA GLY A 165 -0.03 0.43 8.67
C GLY A 165 -1.37 0.00 9.29
N THR A 166 -1.32 -1.00 10.14
CA THR A 166 -2.47 -1.51 10.87
C THR A 166 -2.05 -2.11 12.21
N ASN A 167 -3.01 -2.44 13.05
CA ASN A 167 -2.86 -3.27 14.24
C ASN A 167 -3.48 -4.67 14.06
N LYS A 168 -3.80 -5.03 12.81
CA LYS A 168 -4.41 -6.29 12.40
C LYS A 168 -3.39 -7.16 11.69
N GLU A 169 -3.73 -8.42 11.49
CA GLU A 169 -2.89 -9.35 10.74
C GLU A 169 -2.61 -8.86 9.32
N VAL A 170 -1.35 -8.96 8.91
CA VAL A 170 -0.89 -8.67 7.55
C VAL A 170 -0.44 -9.97 6.90
N ASN A 171 -1.08 -10.30 5.79
CA ASN A 171 -0.85 -11.55 5.09
C ASN A 171 0.05 -11.33 3.88
N ILE A 172 1.04 -12.20 3.72
CA ILE A 172 1.80 -12.33 2.47
C ILE A 172 1.05 -13.34 1.61
N TYR A 173 0.76 -12.96 0.38
CA TYR A 173 0.01 -13.81 -0.53
C TYR A 173 0.97 -14.80 -1.21
N ASP A 174 0.97 -16.03 -0.71
CA ASP A 174 1.68 -17.15 -1.32
C ASP A 174 0.75 -17.86 -2.33
N ASN A 175 1.11 -17.79 -3.62
CA ASN A 175 0.48 -18.54 -4.71
C ASN A 175 1.25 -19.82 -5.01
#